data_AF-A0A9P5CJD0-F1
#
_entry.id   AF-A0A9P5CJD0-F1
#
_cell.length_a   1.000
_cell.length_b   1.000
_cell.length_c   1.000
_cell.angle_alpha   90.00
_cell.angle_beta   90.00
_cell.angle_gamma   90.00
#
_symmetry.space_group_name_H-M   'P 1'
#
loop_
_entity.id
_entity.type
_entity.pdbx_description
1 polymer ?
#
loop_
_entity_poly.entity_id
_entity_poly.type
_entity_poly.pdbx_seq_one_letter_code
_entity_poly.pdbx_strand_id
1 'polypeptide(L)'
;IDVLRTRSPCFSINHTDFEPLLRSPIAISIETKHPSASGEGAALQVGVWQAAQWSLLQSLTQSQPTSCSSTALPAFLPAITVVGHDWTLAATTRLGQKTTLWTDCPIGHTRNIIGIYRIIWAIQQLAN
;
A
#
# COMPACT_ATOMS: atom_id res chain seq x y z
N ILE A 1 -9.02 -15.12 -8.44
CA ILE A 1 -8.39 -13.89 -8.98
C ILE A 1 -9.03 -13.49 -10.31
N ASP A 2 -9.07 -14.34 -11.34
CA ASP A 2 -9.59 -13.92 -12.66
C ASP A 2 -11.06 -13.47 -12.65
N VAL A 3 -11.94 -14.12 -11.86
CA VAL A 3 -13.34 -13.67 -11.68
C VAL A 3 -13.43 -12.29 -11.04
N LEU A 4 -12.52 -11.94 -10.12
CA LEU A 4 -12.51 -10.61 -9.51
C LEU A 4 -12.05 -9.57 -10.52
N ARG A 5 -10.97 -9.87 -11.25
CA ARG A 5 -10.44 -9.01 -12.31
C ARG A 5 -11.51 -8.65 -13.34
N THR A 6 -12.26 -9.62 -13.85
CA THR A 6 -13.29 -9.36 -14.88
C THR A 6 -14.45 -8.48 -14.39
N ARG A 7 -14.61 -8.33 -13.07
CA ARG A 7 -15.62 -7.48 -12.44
C ARG A 7 -15.05 -6.18 -11.87
N SER A 8 -13.73 -5.99 -11.95
CA SER A 8 -13.03 -4.80 -11.46
C SER A 8 -12.65 -3.87 -12.62
N PRO A 9 -12.53 -2.55 -12.37
CA PRO A 9 -12.02 -1.62 -13.37
C PRO A 9 -10.68 -2.08 -13.95
N CYS A 10 -10.47 -1.82 -15.24
CA CYS A 10 -9.24 -2.13 -15.98
C CYS A 10 -8.77 -3.60 -15.88
N PHE A 11 -9.68 -4.55 -15.59
CA PHE A 11 -9.35 -5.97 -15.43
C PHE A 11 -8.27 -6.24 -14.36
N SER A 12 -8.20 -5.39 -13.33
CA SER A 12 -7.18 -5.45 -12.28
C SER A 12 -7.79 -5.63 -10.89
N ILE A 13 -7.10 -6.39 -10.04
CA ILE A 13 -7.39 -6.48 -8.60
C ILE A 13 -6.66 -5.40 -7.79
N ASN A 14 -5.92 -4.51 -8.47
CA ASN A 14 -5.16 -3.43 -7.87
C ASN A 14 -5.65 -2.07 -8.41
N HIS A 15 -5.12 -0.99 -7.84
CA HIS A 15 -5.37 0.39 -8.30
C HIS A 15 -4.53 0.77 -9.53
N THR A 16 -4.03 -0.21 -10.28
CA THR A 16 -3.20 -0.04 -11.50
C THR A 16 -3.54 -1.14 -12.50
N ASP A 17 -3.47 -0.83 -13.79
CA ASP A 17 -3.63 -1.76 -14.91
C ASP A 17 -2.30 -2.32 -15.42
N PHE A 18 -1.20 -2.08 -14.70
CA PHE A 18 0.13 -2.59 -15.04
C PHE A 18 0.11 -4.12 -15.13
N GLU A 19 0.37 -4.65 -16.34
CA GLU A 19 0.17 -6.06 -16.69
C GLU A 19 0.79 -7.05 -15.69
N PRO A 20 2.05 -6.87 -15.23
CA PRO A 20 2.68 -7.80 -14.28
C PRO A 20 1.95 -7.91 -12.93
N LEU A 21 1.14 -6.91 -12.57
CA LEU A 21 0.40 -6.85 -11.32
C LEU A 21 -1.06 -7.26 -11.47
N LEU A 22 -1.57 -7.56 -12.66
CA LEU A 22 -2.98 -7.87 -12.84
C LEU A 22 -3.43 -9.10 -12.04
N ARG A 23 -2.53 -10.04 -11.77
CA ARG A 23 -2.77 -11.24 -10.95
C ARG A 23 -2.04 -11.25 -9.61
N SER A 24 -1.33 -10.19 -9.28
CA SER A 24 -0.45 -10.11 -8.11
C SER A 24 -0.93 -8.99 -7.20
N PRO A 25 -1.63 -9.29 -6.08
CA PRO A 25 -2.07 -8.25 -5.15
C PRO A 25 -0.87 -7.42 -4.66
N ILE A 26 -1.02 -6.10 -4.65
CA ILE A 26 0.02 -5.22 -4.11
C ILE A 26 0.05 -5.37 -2.58
N ALA A 27 1.15 -5.89 -2.06
CA ALA A 27 1.40 -6.01 -0.62
C ALA A 27 1.88 -4.69 -0.01
N ILE A 28 2.73 -3.95 -0.73
CA ILE A 28 3.31 -2.68 -0.30
C ILE A 28 3.25 -1.71 -1.49
N SER A 29 2.60 -0.56 -1.30
CA SER A 29 2.61 0.52 -2.30
C SER A 29 3.86 1.38 -2.14
N ILE A 30 4.50 1.77 -3.24
CA ILE A 30 5.66 2.67 -3.21
C ILE A 30 5.37 3.87 -4.11
N GLU A 31 5.45 5.08 -3.55
CA GLU A 31 5.36 6.34 -4.29
C GLU A 31 6.71 7.04 -4.29
N THR A 32 7.15 7.47 -5.47
CA THR A 32 8.40 8.19 -5.64
C THR A 32 8.14 9.58 -6.17
N LYS A 33 8.76 10.60 -5.58
CA LYS A 33 8.71 11.98 -6.06
C LYS A 33 10.10 12.58 -6.28
N HIS A 34 10.16 13.55 -7.18
CA HIS A 34 11.35 14.40 -7.36
C HIS A 34 11.68 15.15 -6.05
N PRO A 35 12.97 15.43 -5.74
CA PRO A 35 13.37 16.16 -4.52
C PRO A 35 12.66 17.50 -4.31
N SER A 36 12.20 18.15 -5.37
CA SER A 36 11.47 19.43 -5.30
C SER A 36 9.98 19.30 -4.99
N ALA A 37 9.45 18.08 -4.89
CA ALA A 37 8.05 17.83 -4.59
C ALA A 37 7.81 17.75 -3.08
N SER A 38 6.55 17.91 -2.66
CA SER A 38 6.17 17.77 -1.25
C SER A 38 6.05 16.30 -0.84
N GLY A 39 6.59 15.97 0.34
CA GLY A 39 6.38 14.67 0.97
C GLY A 39 4.90 14.42 1.33
N GLU A 40 4.18 15.47 1.70
CA GLU A 40 2.74 15.43 1.93
C GLU A 40 1.96 14.97 0.68
N GLY A 41 2.37 15.44 -0.51
CA GLY A 41 1.76 15.00 -1.76
C GLY A 41 2.00 13.53 -2.06
N ALA A 42 3.19 13.00 -1.73
CA ALA A 42 3.49 11.58 -1.86
C ALA A 42 2.62 10.73 -0.91
N ALA A 43 2.49 11.16 0.34
CA ALA A 43 1.68 10.48 1.33
C ALA A 43 0.18 10.48 0.97
N LEU A 44 -0.34 11.60 0.49
CA LEU A 44 -1.73 11.70 0.03
C LEU A 44 -2.02 10.73 -1.12
N GLN A 45 -1.11 10.64 -2.09
CA GLN A 45 -1.27 9.73 -3.24
C GLN A 45 -1.32 8.27 -2.80
N VAL A 46 -0.42 7.86 -1.90
CA VAL A 46 -0.47 6.53 -1.25
C VAL A 46 -1.80 6.31 -0.52
N GLY A 47 -2.30 7.31 0.19
CA GLY A 47 -3.57 7.24 0.90
C GLY A 47 -4.75 6.94 -0.03
N VAL A 48 -4.78 7.55 -1.22
CA VAL A 48 -5.82 7.28 -2.24
C VAL A 48 -5.75 5.83 -2.71
N TRP A 49 -4.56 5.33 -3.03
CA TRP A 49 -4.36 3.96 -3.47
C TRP A 49 -4.79 2.94 -2.44
N GLN A 50 -4.41 3.14 -1.19
CA GLN A 50 -4.78 2.24 -0.10
C GLN A 50 -6.27 2.35 0.26
N ALA A 51 -6.89 3.52 0.14
CA ALA A 51 -8.34 3.66 0.32
C ALA A 51 -9.13 2.84 -0.71
N ALA A 52 -8.66 2.80 -1.97
CA ALA A 52 -9.22 1.93 -3.00
C ALA A 52 -9.01 0.45 -2.67
N GLN A 53 -7.81 0.06 -2.23
CA GLN A 53 -7.50 -1.30 -1.80
C GLN A 53 -8.36 -1.76 -0.62
N TRP A 54 -8.54 -0.92 0.39
CA TRP A 54 -9.44 -1.19 1.51
C TRP A 54 -10.89 -1.42 1.06
N SER A 55 -11.37 -0.61 0.12
CA SER A 55 -12.74 -0.73 -0.39
C SER A 55 -12.94 -2.05 -1.13
N LEU A 56 -11.94 -2.47 -1.92
CA LEU A 56 -11.94 -3.79 -2.55
C LEU A 56 -11.94 -4.90 -1.48
N LEU A 57 -11.01 -4.89 -0.53
CA LEU A 57 -10.91 -5.91 0.52
C LEU A 57 -12.21 -6.04 1.32
N GLN A 58 -12.85 -4.92 1.65
CA GLN A 58 -14.14 -4.91 2.36
C GLN A 58 -15.28 -5.50 1.51
N SER A 59 -15.30 -5.21 0.20
CA SER A 59 -16.31 -5.81 -0.69
C SER A 59 -16.17 -7.33 -0.78
N LEU A 60 -14.95 -7.85 -0.70
CA LEU A 60 -14.66 -9.28 -0.74
C LEU A 60 -15.11 -9.99 0.53
N THR A 61 -14.92 -9.38 1.70
CA THR A 61 -15.35 -9.96 2.98
C THR A 61 -16.87 -9.91 3.16
N GLN A 62 -17.55 -8.90 2.62
CA GLN A 62 -19.02 -8.80 2.65
C GLN A 62 -19.69 -9.79 1.70
N SER A 63 -19.01 -10.22 0.64
CA SER A 63 -19.54 -11.14 -0.37
C SER A 63 -19.39 -12.63 0.02
N GLN A 64 -18.73 -12.93 1.15
CA GLN A 64 -18.55 -14.31 1.60
C GLN A 64 -19.82 -14.85 2.28
N PRO A 65 -20.28 -16.07 1.92
CA PRO A 65 -21.35 -16.73 2.67
C PRO A 65 -20.92 -16.98 4.12
N THR A 66 -21.85 -16.81 5.05
CA THR A 66 -21.65 -16.87 6.51
C THR A 66 -21.10 -18.21 7.04
N SER A 67 -20.99 -19.23 6.18
CA SER A 67 -20.44 -20.56 6.49
C SER A 67 -18.92 -20.67 6.35
N CYS A 68 -18.25 -19.70 5.73
CA CYS A 68 -16.79 -19.65 5.66
C CYS A 68 -16.24 -18.83 6.83
N SER A 69 -15.20 -19.33 7.51
CA SER A 69 -14.47 -18.58 8.55
C SER A 69 -14.14 -17.19 8.00
N SER A 70 -14.59 -16.12 8.67
CA SER A 70 -14.36 -14.76 8.19
C SER A 70 -12.85 -14.54 8.01
N THR A 71 -12.43 -14.33 6.78
CA THR A 71 -11.04 -13.92 6.51
C THR A 71 -10.87 -12.52 7.11
N ALA A 72 -10.11 -12.43 8.19
CA ALA A 72 -9.85 -11.17 8.86
C ALA A 72 -9.15 -10.21 7.88
N LEU A 73 -9.64 -8.97 7.82
CA LEU A 73 -8.93 -7.90 7.14
C LEU A 73 -7.55 -7.70 7.79
N PRO A 74 -6.52 -7.27 7.03
CA PRO A 74 -5.23 -6.95 7.62
C PRO A 74 -5.37 -5.85 8.68
N ALA A 75 -4.47 -5.79 9.65
CA ALA A 75 -4.50 -4.75 10.67
C ALA A 75 -4.20 -3.35 10.08
N PHE A 76 -3.35 -3.30 9.07
CA PHE A 76 -2.98 -2.10 8.32
C PHE A 76 -2.51 -2.46 6.91
N LEU A 77 -2.47 -1.47 6.01
CA LEU A 77 -1.80 -1.58 4.71
C LEU A 77 -0.52 -0.74 4.74
N PRO A 78 0.67 -1.32 4.48
CA PRO A 78 1.92 -0.58 4.43
C PRO A 78 2.15 0.11 3.09
N ALA A 79 2.91 1.19 3.13
CA ALA A 79 3.42 1.86 1.96
C ALA A 79 4.74 2.58 2.24
N ILE A 80 5.46 2.92 1.19
CA ILE A 80 6.72 3.66 1.26
C ILE A 80 6.58 4.91 0.39
N THR A 81 7.00 6.05 0.91
CA THR A 81 7.19 7.26 0.13
C THR A 81 8.67 7.59 0.05
N VAL A 82 9.11 7.93 -1.16
CA VAL A 82 10.49 8.28 -1.45
C VAL A 82 10.53 9.66 -2.08
N VAL A 83 11.17 10.62 -1.41
CA VAL A 83 11.35 11.99 -1.92
C VAL A 83 12.83 12.29 -1.97
N GLY A 84 13.40 12.30 -3.18
CA GLY A 84 14.84 12.41 -3.36
C GLY A 84 15.60 11.30 -2.65
N HIS A 85 16.36 11.65 -1.61
CA HIS A 85 17.14 10.70 -0.83
C HIS A 85 16.40 10.13 0.38
N ASP A 86 15.26 10.69 0.75
CA ASP A 86 14.54 10.35 1.98
C ASP A 86 13.50 9.26 1.73
N TRP A 87 13.52 8.23 2.58
CA TRP A 87 12.59 7.11 2.55
C TRP A 87 11.80 7.08 3.85
N THR A 88 10.48 7.15 3.73
CA THR A 88 9.55 7.14 4.86
C THR A 88 8.51 6.04 4.69
N LEU A 89 8.19 5.35 5.78
CA LEU A 89 7.04 4.47 5.88
C LEU A 89 5.78 5.32 6.02
N ALA A 90 4.77 4.92 5.27
CA ALA A 90 3.38 5.31 5.48
C ALA A 90 2.56 4.04 5.72
N ALA A 91 1.42 4.18 6.39
CA ALA A 91 0.49 3.08 6.55
C ALA A 91 -0.94 3.60 6.62
N THR A 92 -1.91 2.78 6.24
CA THR A 92 -3.31 3.07 6.55
C THR A 92 -3.91 1.99 7.42
N THR A 93 -4.69 2.42 8.40
CA THR A 93 -5.61 1.55 9.15
C THR A 93 -7.03 1.87 8.76
N ARG A 94 -7.94 0.91 8.92
CA ARG A 94 -9.36 1.13 8.65
C ARG A 94 -10.23 0.69 9.81
N LEU A 95 -11.06 1.60 10.29
CA LEU A 95 -12.10 1.34 11.29
C LEU A 95 -13.46 1.63 10.65
N GLY A 96 -14.21 0.58 10.32
CA GLY A 96 -15.46 0.70 9.58
C GLY A 96 -15.23 1.30 8.18
N GLN A 97 -15.78 2.49 7.94
CA GLN A 97 -15.60 3.23 6.68
C GLN A 97 -14.48 4.30 6.75
N LYS A 98 -13.94 4.57 7.94
CA LYS A 98 -12.90 5.58 8.10
C LYS A 98 -11.53 4.96 7.86
N THR A 99 -10.81 5.48 6.88
CA THR A 99 -9.40 5.17 6.63
C THR A 99 -8.54 6.26 7.27
N THR A 100 -7.59 5.88 8.12
CA THR A 100 -6.61 6.80 8.73
C THR A 100 -5.26 6.55 8.10
N LEU A 101 -4.64 7.61 7.55
CA LEU A 101 -3.29 7.60 7.02
C LEU A 101 -2.29 8.00 8.12
N TRP A 102 -1.27 7.17 8.30
CA TRP A 102 -0.14 7.35 9.19
C TRP A 102 1.08 7.68 8.34
N THR A 103 1.76 8.78 8.64
CA THR A 103 2.89 9.32 7.88
C THR A 103 4.08 9.61 8.79
N ASP A 104 5.13 10.18 8.22
CA ASP A 104 6.27 10.75 8.95
C ASP A 104 7.01 9.73 9.82
N CYS A 105 7.16 8.51 9.31
CA CYS A 105 7.98 7.46 9.90
C CYS A 105 9.24 7.24 9.04
N PRO A 106 10.37 7.93 9.30
CA PRO A 106 11.59 7.75 8.51
C PRO A 106 12.15 6.34 8.67
N ILE A 107 12.39 5.67 7.54
CA ILE A 107 12.99 4.32 7.50
C ILE A 107 14.42 4.34 6.98
N GLY A 108 14.87 5.46 6.41
CA GLY A 108 16.27 5.66 6.07
C GLY A 108 16.47 6.69 4.97
N HIS A 109 17.69 6.72 4.43
CA HIS A 109 18.03 7.63 3.35
C HIS A 109 19.21 7.09 2.52
N THR A 110 19.35 7.54 1.28
CA THR A 110 20.44 7.10 0.39
C THR A 110 21.70 7.96 0.44
N ARG A 111 21.81 8.90 1.40
CA ARG A 111 22.97 9.81 1.55
C ARG A 111 24.25 9.14 2.05
N ASN A 112 24.15 8.00 2.73
CA ASN A 112 25.31 7.22 3.19
C ASN A 112 24.92 5.75 3.38
N ILE A 113 25.93 4.90 3.58
CA ILE A 113 25.75 3.44 3.66
C ILE A 113 24.88 2.99 4.86
N ILE A 114 24.96 3.68 6.00
CA ILE A 114 24.13 3.37 7.18
C ILE A 114 22.65 3.63 6.88
N GLY A 115 22.35 4.74 6.21
CA GLY A 115 20.98 5.06 5.78
C GLY A 115 20.44 4.04 4.78
N ILE A 116 21.27 3.53 3.87
CA ILE A 116 20.89 2.47 2.93
C ILE A 116 20.60 1.17 3.67
N TYR A 117 21.44 0.77 4.63
CA TYR A 117 21.19 -0.43 5.42
C TYR A 117 19.87 -0.35 6.21
N ARG A 118 19.50 0.82 6.70
CA ARG A 118 18.20 1.02 7.36
C ARG A 118 17.03 0.80 6.38
N ILE A 119 17.13 1.30 5.14
CA ILE A 119 16.12 1.07 4.10
C ILE A 119 15.98 -0.43 3.82
N ILE A 120 17.10 -1.12 3.58
CA ILE A 120 17.10 -2.55 3.28
C ILE A 120 16.46 -3.33 4.43
N TRP A 121 16.87 -3.05 5.67
CA TRP A 121 16.33 -3.70 6.85
C TRP A 121 14.82 -3.47 6.97
N ALA A 122 14.34 -2.23 6.79
CA ALA A 122 12.92 -1.90 6.86
C ALA A 122 12.10 -2.63 5.80
N ILE A 123 12.57 -2.68 4.54
CA ILE A 123 11.90 -3.41 3.47
C ILE A 123 11.83 -4.91 3.78
N GLN A 124 12.91 -5.50 4.31
CA GLN A 124 12.93 -6.90 4.73
C GLN A 124 11.91 -7.18 5.85
N GLN A 125 11.71 -6.25 6.78
CA GLN A 125 10.68 -6.41 7.82
C GLN A 125 9.25 -6.33 7.26
N LEU A 126 9.01 -5.53 6.21
CA LEU A 126 7.70 -5.41 5.58
C LEU A 126 7.34 -6.57 4.65
N ALA A 127 8.35 -7.27 4.12
CA ALA A 127 8.16 -8.39 3.19
C ALA A 127 8.02 -9.76 3.88
N ASN A 128 8.20 -9.82 5.21
CA ASN A 128 8.18 -11.05 6.01
C ASN A 128 6.79 -11.40 6.55
#